data_AF-A0AA94FAH0-F1
#
_entry.id   AF-A0AA94FAH0-F1
#
_cell.length_a   1.000
_cell.length_b   1.000
_cell.length_c   1.000
_cell.angle_alpha   90.00
_cell.angle_beta   90.00
_cell.angle_gamma   90.00
#
_symmetry.space_group_name_H-M   'P 1'
#
loop_
_entity.id
_entity.type
_entity.pdbx_description
1 polymer ?
#
loop_
_entity_poly.entity_id
_entity_poly.type
_entity_poly.pdbx_seq_one_letter_code
_entity_poly.pdbx_strand_id
1 'polypeptide(L)'
;ADRLDAIGAIGIARTFQFSGHFGEPMWTETKFSNEALHTSHIEELDNSAIKHFYEKLFKLKDLMHTPTANKLADERHQFMIQFLKQFMSEWNFNKE
;
A
#
# COMPACT_ATOMS: atom_id res chain seq x y z
N ALA A 1 12.16 14.21 2.96
CA ALA A 1 13.01 13.08 3.42
C ALA A 1 12.17 12.06 4.18
N ASP A 2 11.52 12.46 5.27
CA ASP A 2 10.66 11.56 6.10
C ASP A 2 9.59 10.80 5.29
N ARG A 3 8.78 11.50 4.47
CA ARG A 3 7.79 10.85 3.60
C ARG A 3 8.35 9.88 2.57
N LEU A 4 9.62 10.04 2.14
CA LEU A 4 10.23 9.10 1.20
C LEU A 4 10.56 7.77 1.89
N ASP A 5 10.96 7.80 3.16
CA ASP A 5 11.28 6.59 3.94
C ASP A 5 10.04 5.72 4.20
N ALA A 6 8.87 6.35 4.25
CA ALA A 6 7.59 5.67 4.40
C ALA A 6 7.13 4.88 3.16
N ILE A 7 7.79 4.98 2.01
CA ILE A 7 7.38 4.34 0.75
C ILE A 7 8.51 3.50 0.12
N GLY A 8 8.15 2.66 -0.86
CA GLY A 8 9.08 1.70 -1.48
C GLY A 8 9.30 0.47 -0.61
N ALA A 9 10.38 -0.28 -0.85
CA ALA A 9 10.65 -1.55 -0.16
C ALA A 9 10.69 -1.41 1.38
N ILE A 10 11.27 -0.31 1.89
CA ILE A 10 11.30 -0.03 3.33
C ILE A 10 9.90 0.25 3.88
N GLY A 11 9.09 1.04 3.17
CA GLY A 11 7.70 1.30 3.52
C GLY A 11 6.86 0.02 3.61
N ILE A 12 7.04 -0.88 2.63
CA ILE A 12 6.39 -2.21 2.61
C ILE A 12 6.76 -2.99 3.88
N ALA A 13 8.06 -3.17 4.14
CA ALA A 13 8.54 -3.95 5.28
C ALA A 13 8.01 -3.39 6.62
N ARG A 14 8.10 -2.06 6.81
CA ARG A 14 7.63 -1.39 8.03
C ARG A 14 6.12 -1.55 8.21
N THR A 15 5.35 -1.52 7.13
CA THR A 15 3.88 -1.68 7.19
C THR A 15 3.52 -3.08 7.68
N PHE A 16 4.12 -4.13 7.12
CA PHE A 16 3.87 -5.50 7.57
C PHE A 16 4.37 -5.76 8.99
N GLN A 17 5.50 -5.18 9.39
CA GLN A 17 5.98 -5.26 10.79
C GLN A 17 5.01 -4.57 11.76
N PHE A 18 4.48 -3.40 11.39
CA PHE A 18 3.51 -2.69 12.19
C PHE A 18 2.23 -3.51 12.35
N SER A 19 1.62 -3.98 11.25
CA SER A 19 0.43 -4.85 11.34
C SER A 19 0.70 -6.11 12.17
N GLY A 20 1.87 -6.74 12.02
CA GLY A 20 2.27 -7.87 12.85
C GLY A 20 2.37 -7.54 14.34
N HIS A 21 2.87 -6.35 14.70
CA HIS A 21 2.93 -5.89 16.10
C HIS A 21 1.53 -5.67 16.70
N PHE A 22 0.58 -5.17 15.91
CA PHE A 22 -0.81 -4.95 16.35
C PHE A 22 -1.73 -6.17 16.19
N GLY A 23 -1.21 -7.30 15.69
CA GLY A 23 -2.01 -8.50 15.46
C GLY A 23 -3.02 -8.34 14.32
N GLU A 24 -2.78 -7.40 13.40
CA GLU A 24 -3.61 -7.15 12.23
C GLU A 24 -3.20 -8.07 11.08
N PRO A 25 -4.16 -8.57 10.26
CA PRO A 25 -3.86 -9.40 9.12
C PRO A 25 -3.08 -8.62 8.03
N MET A 26 -2.41 -9.37 7.16
CA MET A 26 -1.78 -8.81 5.97
C MET A 26 -2.83 -8.20 5.03
N TRP A 27 -3.94 -8.91 4.82
CA TRP A 27 -5.04 -8.50 3.97
C TRP A 27 -6.37 -9.11 4.45
N THR A 28 -7.47 -8.43 4.17
CA THR A 28 -8.84 -8.89 4.42
C THR A 28 -9.61 -8.92 3.11
N GLU A 29 -10.23 -10.06 2.80
CA GLU A 29 -11.02 -10.24 1.60
C GLU A 29 -12.13 -9.18 1.51
N THR A 30 -12.36 -8.63 0.32
CA THR A 30 -13.37 -7.60 0.10
C THR A 30 -14.03 -7.74 -1.26
N LYS A 31 -15.28 -7.29 -1.35
CA LYS A 31 -16.04 -7.20 -2.59
C LYS A 31 -15.71 -5.95 -3.42
N PHE A 32 -14.94 -5.01 -2.87
CA PHE A 32 -14.64 -3.74 -3.55
C PHE A 32 -13.56 -3.90 -4.60
N SER A 33 -13.75 -3.23 -5.75
CA SER A 33 -12.74 -3.19 -6.80
C SER A 33 -11.52 -2.36 -6.37
N ASN A 34 -10.38 -2.56 -7.04
CA ASN A 34 -9.18 -1.77 -6.80
C ASN A 34 -9.44 -0.25 -6.90
N GLU A 35 -10.29 0.19 -7.83
CA GLU A 35 -10.67 1.59 -7.99
C GLU A 35 -11.50 2.12 -6.80
N ALA A 36 -12.43 1.31 -6.29
CA ALA A 36 -13.23 1.66 -5.12
C ALA A 36 -12.37 1.81 -3.85
N LEU A 37 -11.30 1.02 -3.72
CA LEU A 37 -10.32 1.12 -2.64
C LEU A 37 -9.46 2.39 -2.71
N HIS A 38 -9.26 2.96 -3.90
CA HIS A 38 -8.53 4.23 -4.04
C HIS A 38 -9.40 5.46 -3.74
N THR A 39 -10.73 5.34 -3.76
CA THR A 39 -11.63 6.50 -3.84
C THR A 39 -12.54 6.68 -2.64
N SER A 40 -13.26 5.65 -2.18
CA SER A 40 -14.35 5.85 -1.21
C SER A 40 -14.58 4.74 -0.20
N HIS A 41 -14.17 3.50 -0.48
CA HIS A 41 -14.56 2.35 0.36
C HIS A 41 -13.43 1.79 1.24
N ILE A 42 -12.26 2.43 1.26
CA ILE A 42 -11.10 1.93 2.02
C ILE A 42 -11.33 1.97 3.54
N GLU A 43 -12.10 2.95 4.02
CA GLU A 43 -12.43 3.11 5.45
C GLU A 43 -13.37 2.01 5.96
N GLU A 44 -14.11 1.35 5.06
CA GLU A 44 -15.03 0.26 5.39
C GLU A 44 -14.31 -1.08 5.63
N LEU A 45 -13.02 -1.18 5.27
CA LEU A 45 -12.24 -2.38 5.53
C LEU A 45 -11.73 -2.42 6.96
N ASP A 46 -11.67 -3.62 7.53
CA ASP A 46 -10.93 -3.88 8.76
C ASP A 46 -9.45 -3.53 8.59
N ASN A 47 -8.78 -3.22 9.70
CA ASN A 47 -7.37 -2.88 9.65
C ASN A 47 -6.53 -4.05 9.11
N SER A 48 -5.69 -3.74 8.13
CA SER A 48 -4.75 -4.69 7.55
C SER A 48 -3.56 -3.95 6.95
N ALA A 49 -2.46 -4.67 6.74
CA ALA A 49 -1.27 -4.09 6.12
C ALA A 49 -1.59 -3.50 4.73
N ILE A 50 -2.31 -4.23 3.88
CA ILE A 50 -2.68 -3.76 2.54
C ILE A 50 -3.68 -2.61 2.58
N LYS A 51 -4.63 -2.55 3.53
CA LYS A 51 -5.50 -1.37 3.70
C LYS A 51 -4.66 -0.08 3.82
N HIS A 52 -3.57 -0.13 4.59
CA HIS A 52 -2.68 1.00 4.80
C HIS A 52 -2.00 1.52 3.51
N PHE A 53 -1.80 0.65 2.51
CA PHE A 53 -1.24 1.06 1.21
C PHE A 53 -2.18 2.06 0.53
N TYR A 54 -3.47 1.72 0.44
CA TYR A 54 -4.49 2.57 -0.18
C TYR A 54 -4.85 3.78 0.67
N GLU A 55 -5.00 3.59 1.98
CA GLU A 55 -5.39 4.64 2.91
C GLU A 55 -4.34 5.77 2.96
N LYS A 56 -3.05 5.40 2.92
CA LYS A 56 -1.94 6.35 3.14
C LYS A 56 -0.84 6.25 2.10
N LEU A 57 -0.17 5.11 1.95
CA LEU A 57 1.14 5.06 1.27
C LEU A 57 1.07 5.49 -0.20
N PHE A 58 0.01 5.13 -0.92
CA PHE A 58 -0.18 5.50 -2.32
C PHE A 58 -0.42 7.00 -2.52
N LYS A 59 -0.90 7.71 -1.49
CA LYS A 59 -1.14 9.15 -1.53
C LYS A 59 0.14 9.96 -1.25
N LEU A 60 1.18 9.35 -0.69
CA LEU A 60 2.38 10.08 -0.25
C LEU A 60 3.23 10.65 -1.40
N LYS A 61 3.21 10.03 -2.59
CA LYS A 61 4.00 10.52 -3.72
C LYS A 61 3.59 11.94 -4.14
N ASP A 62 2.29 12.22 -4.13
CA ASP A 62 1.71 13.48 -4.60
C ASP A 62 1.93 14.62 -3.59
N LEU A 63 2.42 14.29 -2.39
CA LEU A 63 2.72 15.25 -1.34
C LEU A 63 4.19 15.70 -1.36
N MET A 64 5.01 15.27 -2.33
CA MET A 64 6.42 15.65 -2.40
C MET A 64 6.61 17.09 -2.90
N HIS A 65 7.46 17.86 -2.21
CA HIS A 65 7.63 19.29 -2.50
C HIS A 65 8.72 19.61 -3.53
N THR A 66 9.76 18.78 -3.64
CA THR A 66 10.88 19.04 -4.55
C THR A 66 10.81 18.14 -5.79
N PRO A 67 11.30 18.59 -6.95
CA PRO A 67 11.35 17.76 -8.15
C PRO A 67 12.13 16.45 -7.94
N THR A 68 13.25 16.51 -7.21
CA THR A 68 14.05 15.32 -6.87
C THR A 68 13.27 14.34 -6.00
N ALA A 69 12.54 14.83 -5.00
CA ALA A 69 11.73 13.98 -4.14
C ALA A 69 10.56 13.34 -4.92
N ASN A 70 9.94 14.07 -5.84
CA ASN A 70 8.91 13.53 -6.72
C ASN A 70 9.45 12.37 -7.57
N LYS A 71 10.62 12.55 -8.20
CA LYS A 71 11.25 11.49 -9.01
C LYS A 71 11.52 10.22 -8.19
N LEU A 72 12.13 10.38 -7.01
CA LEU A 72 12.42 9.25 -6.12
C LEU A 72 11.13 8.60 -5.59
N ALA A 73 10.09 9.39 -5.32
CA ALA A 73 8.82 8.88 -4.85
C ALA A 73 8.07 8.10 -5.92
N ASP A 74 8.17 8.50 -7.19
CA ASP A 74 7.57 7.76 -8.30
C ASP A 74 8.19 6.36 -8.42
N GLU A 75 9.52 6.26 -8.46
CA GLU A 75 10.22 4.97 -8.50
C GLU A 75 9.80 4.04 -7.34
N ARG A 76 9.74 4.58 -6.11
CA ARG A 76 9.31 3.85 -4.91
C ARG A 76 7.83 3.46 -4.96
N HIS A 77 6.98 4.33 -5.48
CA HIS A 77 5.56 4.07 -5.63
C HIS A 77 5.32 2.96 -6.65
N GLN A 78 5.98 2.99 -7.80
CA GLN A 78 5.88 1.93 -8.80
C GLN A 78 6.29 0.57 -8.23
N PHE A 79 7.34 0.52 -7.40
CA PHE A 79 7.71 -0.71 -6.70
C PHE A 79 6.60 -1.24 -5.78
N MET A 80 5.94 -0.37 -5.01
CA MET A 80 4.81 -0.78 -4.16
C MET A 80 3.62 -1.30 -4.97
N ILE A 81 3.34 -0.70 -6.13
CA ILE A 81 2.30 -1.18 -7.07
C ILE A 81 2.66 -2.57 -7.61
N GLN A 82 3.92 -2.79 -8.01
CA GLN A 82 4.39 -4.10 -8.48
C GLN A 82 4.29 -5.16 -7.38
N PHE A 83 4.74 -4.83 -6.17
CA PHE A 83 4.60 -5.70 -5.01
C PHE A 83 3.13 -6.07 -4.76
N LEU A 84 2.23 -5.07 -4.75
CA LEU A 84 0.81 -5.32 -4.49
C LEU A 84 0.18 -6.19 -5.58
N LYS A 85 0.54 -5.98 -6.85
CA LYS A 85 0.08 -6.81 -7.96
C LYS A 85 0.50 -8.27 -7.76
N GLN A 86 1.76 -8.50 -7.40
CA GLN A 86 2.28 -9.84 -7.13
C GLN A 86 1.58 -10.46 -5.91
N PHE A 87 1.47 -9.72 -4.82
CA PHE A 87 0.76 -10.14 -3.61
C PHE A 87 -0.67 -10.59 -3.92
N MET A 88 -1.43 -9.81 -4.68
CA MET A 88 -2.81 -10.14 -5.03
C MET A 88 -2.91 -11.34 -5.98
N SER A 89 -1.95 -11.50 -6.90
CA SER A 89 -1.89 -12.69 -7.76
C SER A 89 -1.62 -13.98 -6.99
N GLU A 90 -0.83 -13.89 -5.92
CA GLU A 90 -0.53 -15.03 -5.04
C GLU A 90 -1.69 -15.32 -4.10
N TRP A 91 -2.29 -14.27 -3.51
CA TRP A 91 -3.43 -14.38 -2.60
C TRP A 91 -4.67 -15.00 -3.26
N ASN A 92 -4.90 -14.67 -4.53
CA ASN A 92 -6.04 -15.15 -5.31
C ASN A 92 -5.64 -16.25 -6.31
N PHE A 93 -4.46 -16.85 -6.15
CA PHE A 93 -4.02 -17.94 -7.02
C PHE A 93 -5.02 -19.10 -6.97
N ASN A 94 -5.52 -19.53 -8.13
CA ASN A 94 -6.53 -20.58 -8.29
C ASN A 94 -7.87 -20.32 -7.57
N LYS A 95 -8.22 -19.07 -7.26
CA LYS A 95 -9.61 -18.72 -6.93
C LYS A 95 -10.36 -18.48 -8.24
N GLU A 96 -11.36 -19.33 -8.52
CA GLU A 96 -12.33 -19.15 -9.60
C GLU A 96 -13.23 -17.93 -9.37
#